data_AF-A0A1V4T0T6-F1
#
_entry.id   AF-A0A1V4T0T6-F1
#
_cell.length_a   1.000
_cell.length_b   1.000
_cell.length_c   1.000
_cell.angle_alpha   90.00
_cell.angle_beta   90.00
_cell.angle_gamma   90.00
#
_symmetry.space_group_name_H-M   'P 1'
#
loop_
_entity.id
_entity.type
_entity.pdbx_description
1 polymer ?
#
loop_
_entity_poly.entity_id
_entity_poly.type
_entity_poly.pdbx_seq_one_letter_code
_entity_poly.pdbx_strand_id
1 'polypeptide(L)'
;EVTGLAAEPGSSRDDRRFTITSLHHRAENNLPKDLHERAQALFTESRWAFDSPPVSLDTPKRPSVFGDSTQVRYENTFSGVPRSMPLTPAYDTHVDLPCVHPIIGVVVTPDGEEVFCNAFGQIKVQLQGLDPK
;
A
#
# COMPACT_ATOMS: atom_id res chain seq x y z
N GLU A 1 11.41 7.98 12.36
CA GLU A 1 11.59 6.92 13.36
C GLU A 1 10.73 7.27 14.56
N VAL A 2 9.80 6.39 14.94
CA VAL A 2 8.94 6.58 16.12
C VAL A 2 9.42 5.59 17.17
N THR A 3 9.74 6.10 18.37
CA THR A 3 10.09 5.27 19.52
C THR A 3 8.88 5.19 20.43
N GLY A 4 8.40 3.99 20.75
CA GLY A 4 7.25 3.80 21.64
C GLY A 4 7.51 4.30 23.06
N LEU A 5 6.45 4.71 23.77
CA LEU A 5 6.50 5.10 25.18
C LEU A 5 6.08 3.92 26.08
N ALA A 6 6.81 3.79 27.19
CA ALA A 6 6.78 2.75 28.23
C ALA A 6 7.57 1.46 27.90
N ALA A 7 8.54 1.20 28.77
CA ALA A 7 9.36 0.00 28.78
C ALA A 7 8.72 -1.02 29.73
N GLU A 8 8.29 -2.16 29.21
CA GLU A 8 8.18 -3.35 30.06
C GLU A 8 9.62 -3.77 30.44
N PRO A 9 9.89 -4.11 31.73
CA PRO A 9 11.23 -4.48 32.17
C PRO A 9 11.71 -5.71 31.39
N GLY A 10 12.68 -5.49 30.49
CA GLY A 10 13.24 -6.53 29.58
C GLY A 10 13.30 -6.16 28.10
N SER A 11 12.60 -5.10 27.66
CA SER A 11 12.62 -4.66 26.24
C SER A 11 13.90 -3.88 25.90
N SER A 12 14.65 -4.34 24.88
CA SER A 12 15.83 -3.66 24.36
C SER A 12 15.45 -2.39 23.59
N ARG A 13 16.40 -1.48 23.34
CA ARG A 13 16.16 -0.27 22.54
C ARG A 13 15.77 -0.59 21.09
N ASP A 14 16.18 -1.75 20.59
CA ASP A 14 15.84 -2.18 19.23
C ASP A 14 14.37 -2.62 19.13
N ASP A 15 13.84 -3.23 20.18
CA ASP A 15 12.43 -3.65 20.29
C ASP A 15 11.44 -2.47 20.35
N ARG A 16 11.95 -1.23 20.40
CA ARG A 16 11.15 0.00 20.47
C ARG A 16 11.19 0.82 19.18
N ARG A 17 11.91 0.35 18.17
CA ARG A 17 11.98 0.99 16.86
C ARG A 17 10.92 0.38 15.95
N PHE A 18 10.13 1.24 15.33
CA PHE A 18 9.10 0.84 14.38
C PHE A 18 9.38 1.42 13.00
N THR A 19 9.13 0.61 11.96
CA THR A 19 9.06 1.07 10.58
C THR A 19 7.61 1.36 10.25
N ILE A 20 7.32 2.59 9.84
CA ILE A 20 5.97 3.00 9.43
C ILE A 20 5.66 2.37 8.08
N THR A 21 4.52 1.68 7.98
CA THR A 21 4.01 1.05 6.75
C THR A 21 2.81 1.79 6.16
N SER A 22 2.10 2.59 6.96
CA SER A 22 1.02 3.48 6.49
C SER A 22 0.95 4.76 7.32
N LEU A 23 0.52 5.85 6.68
CA LEU A 23 0.23 7.14 7.30
C LEU A 23 -1.13 7.64 6.78
N HIS A 24 -2.09 7.78 7.70
CA HIS A 24 -3.32 8.51 7.46
C HIS A 24 -3.20 9.91 8.04
N HIS A 25 -3.34 10.91 7.18
CA HIS A 25 -3.25 12.31 7.55
C HIS A 25 -4.63 12.96 7.45
N ARG A 26 -5.12 13.52 8.57
CA ARG A 26 -6.35 14.32 8.61
C ARG A 26 -5.99 15.73 9.07
N ALA A 27 -6.35 16.72 8.26
CA ALA A 27 -6.20 18.12 8.65
C ALA A 27 -7.43 18.92 8.25
N GLU A 28 -7.68 19.98 9.02
CA GLU A 28 -8.78 20.90 8.79
C GLU A 28 -8.22 22.28 8.43
N ASN A 29 -8.67 22.82 7.30
CA ASN A 29 -8.32 24.16 6.87
C ASN A 29 -9.23 25.18 7.55
N ASN A 30 -8.70 26.36 7.89
CA ASN A 30 -9.43 27.48 8.48
C ASN A 30 -10.25 28.24 7.41
N LEU A 31 -11.08 27.54 6.65
CA LEU A 31 -11.96 28.17 5.68
C LEU A 31 -13.10 28.91 6.40
N PRO A 32 -13.59 30.05 5.86
CA PRO A 32 -14.86 30.63 6.29
C PRO A 32 -15.99 29.59 6.21
N LYS A 33 -16.95 29.65 7.15
CA LYS A 33 -18.01 28.64 7.32
C LYS A 33 -18.72 28.28 6.00
N ASP A 34 -19.16 29.29 5.26
CA ASP A 34 -19.89 29.10 3.99
C ASP A 34 -19.05 28.37 2.94
N LEU A 35 -17.74 28.59 2.94
CA LEU A 35 -16.82 27.93 2.01
C LEU A 35 -16.50 26.50 2.46
N HIS A 36 -16.39 26.27 3.78
CA HIS A 36 -16.20 24.96 4.35
C HIS A 36 -17.37 24.01 4.02
N GLU A 37 -18.61 24.47 4.23
CA GLU A 37 -19.82 23.70 3.94
C GLU A 37 -19.93 23.35 2.44
N ARG A 38 -19.63 24.31 1.55
CA ARG A 38 -19.61 24.06 0.09
C ARG A 38 -18.52 23.08 -0.31
N ALA A 39 -17.34 23.17 0.27
CA ALA A 39 -16.24 22.25 0.01
C ALA A 39 -16.59 20.82 0.46
N GLN A 40 -17.18 20.66 1.65
CA GLN A 40 -17.64 19.35 2.15
C GLN A 40 -18.73 18.73 1.28
N ALA A 41 -19.68 19.53 0.81
CA ALA A 41 -20.71 19.07 -0.13
C ALA A 41 -20.07 18.57 -1.44
N LEU A 42 -19.10 19.32 -1.99
CA LEU A 42 -18.38 18.91 -3.20
C LEU A 42 -17.59 17.62 -3.00
N PHE A 43 -16.91 17.44 -1.86
CA PHE A 43 -16.19 16.20 -1.56
C PHE A 43 -17.13 14.99 -1.49
N THR A 44 -18.30 15.14 -0.84
CA THR A 44 -19.33 14.10 -0.77
C THR A 44 -19.81 13.69 -2.17
N GLU A 45 -20.12 14.67 -3.02
CA GLU A 45 -20.60 14.42 -4.39
C GLU A 45 -19.52 13.87 -5.32
N SER A 46 -18.26 14.27 -5.13
CA SER A 46 -17.14 13.81 -5.96
C SER A 46 -16.85 12.31 -5.83
N ARG A 47 -17.47 11.62 -4.85
CA ARG A 47 -17.20 10.22 -4.50
C ARG A 47 -15.71 9.92 -4.38
N TRP A 48 -14.91 10.91 -3.99
CA TRP A 48 -13.48 10.73 -3.78
C TRP A 48 -13.34 9.78 -2.59
N ALA A 49 -13.13 8.49 -2.90
CA ALA A 49 -12.97 7.45 -1.90
C ALA A 49 -11.57 7.62 -1.30
N PHE A 50 -11.49 8.36 -0.20
CA PHE A 50 -10.41 8.13 0.74
C PHE A 50 -10.73 6.83 1.46
N ASP A 51 -9.74 5.94 1.60
CA ASP A 51 -9.83 4.89 2.61
C ASP A 51 -10.18 5.58 3.93
N SER A 52 -11.33 5.21 4.51
CA SER A 52 -11.72 5.73 5.81
C SER A 52 -10.55 5.52 6.75
N PRO A 53 -10.03 6.59 7.39
CA PRO A 53 -8.91 6.42 8.29
C PRO A 53 -9.31 5.39 9.35
N PRO A 54 -8.39 4.53 9.79
CA PRO A 54 -8.66 3.62 10.90
C PRO A 54 -9.22 4.44 12.06
N VAL A 55 -10.30 3.93 12.68
CA VAL A 55 -11.01 4.60 13.77
C VAL A 55 -9.99 5.17 14.74
N SER A 56 -9.98 6.50 14.90
CA SER A 56 -9.18 7.17 15.91
C SER A 56 -9.53 6.52 17.24
N LEU A 57 -8.61 5.72 17.78
CA LEU A 57 -8.81 5.11 19.09
C LEU A 57 -8.96 6.26 20.07
N ASP A 58 -10.03 6.25 20.86
CA ASP A 58 -10.19 7.12 22.02
C ASP A 58 -9.03 6.83 22.98
N THR A 59 -7.90 7.51 22.78
CA THR A 59 -6.76 7.38 23.67
C THR A 59 -7.15 8.00 25.01
N PRO A 60 -7.14 7.25 26.12
CA PRO A 60 -7.36 7.84 27.42
C PRO A 60 -6.20 8.81 27.67
N LYS A 61 -6.54 10.09 27.82
CA LYS A 61 -5.64 11.25 28.05
C LYS A 61 -5.20 12.02 26.79
N ARG A 62 -6.15 12.58 26.05
CA ARG A 62 -6.00 13.91 25.45
C ARG A 62 -6.93 14.86 26.22
N PRO A 63 -6.48 16.00 26.75
CA PRO A 63 -7.35 16.89 27.52
C PRO A 63 -8.47 17.38 26.60
N SER A 64 -9.69 16.93 26.83
CA SER A 64 -10.87 17.70 26.50
C SER A 64 -10.86 18.91 27.43
N VAL A 65 -10.31 20.02 26.95
CA VAL A 65 -10.44 21.28 27.68
C VAL A 65 -11.89 21.71 27.56
N PHE A 66 -12.48 21.98 28.71
CA PHE A 66 -13.80 22.57 28.93
C PHE A 66 -14.15 23.66 27.90
N GLY A 67 -15.35 23.54 27.31
CA GLY A 67 -15.97 24.58 26.48
C GLY A 67 -15.90 24.30 24.98
N ASP A 68 -16.99 23.75 24.43
CA ASP A 68 -17.48 23.72 23.03
C ASP A 68 -16.47 23.75 21.86
N SER A 69 -15.23 23.30 22.07
CA SER A 69 -14.15 23.37 21.09
C SER A 69 -13.09 22.30 21.37
N THR A 70 -13.20 21.14 20.73
CA THR A 70 -12.11 20.14 20.73
C THR A 70 -12.02 19.40 19.40
N GLN A 71 -11.91 20.12 18.29
CA GLN A 71 -11.59 19.50 17.00
C GLN A 71 -10.08 19.62 16.78
N VAL A 72 -9.39 18.50 16.87
CA VAL A 72 -7.96 18.40 16.58
C VAL A 72 -7.81 18.70 15.08
N ARG A 73 -7.33 19.90 14.76
CA ARG A 73 -7.21 20.40 13.37
C ARG A 73 -6.17 19.66 12.53
N TYR A 74 -5.39 18.78 13.17
CA TYR A 74 -4.33 18.01 12.55
C TYR A 74 -4.12 16.70 13.32
N GLU A 75 -4.32 15.58 12.64
CA GLU A 75 -4.18 14.24 13.18
C GLU A 75 -3.40 13.36 12.19
N ASN A 76 -2.44 12.62 12.72
CA ASN A 76 -1.71 11.60 11.99
C ASN A 76 -1.90 10.26 12.68
N THR A 77 -2.42 9.29 11.94
CA THR A 77 -2.47 7.90 12.37
C THR A 77 -1.44 7.10 11.59
N PHE A 78 -0.52 6.47 12.32
CA PHE A 78 0.55 5.66 11.73
C PHE A 78 0.28 4.18 12.00
N SER A 79 0.43 3.34 10.99
CA SER A 79 0.58 1.90 11.15
C SER A 79 2.04 1.54 10.92
N GLY A 80 2.56 0.57 11.67
CA GLY A 80 3.96 0.16 11.54
C GLY A 80 4.24 -1.20 12.15
N VAL A 81 5.42 -1.71 11.84
CA VAL A 81 5.94 -3.01 12.34
C VAL A 81 7.25 -2.80 13.08
N PRO A 82 7.66 -3.72 13.99
CA PRO A 82 8.98 -3.66 14.61
C PRO A 82 10.10 -3.61 13.57
N ARG A 83 11.17 -2.87 13.87
CA ARG A 83 12.26 -2.61 12.90
C ARG A 83 12.98 -3.87 12.44
N SER A 84 13.05 -4.88 13.32
CA SER A 84 13.66 -6.18 13.06
C SER A 84 12.80 -7.09 12.17
N MET A 85 11.51 -6.76 11.96
CA MET A 85 10.62 -7.53 11.12
C MET A 85 10.87 -7.22 9.62
N PRO A 86 11.05 -8.25 8.76
CA PRO A 86 11.19 -8.02 7.33
C PRO A 86 9.89 -7.46 6.74
N LEU A 87 10.02 -6.44 5.89
CA LEU A 87 8.92 -5.90 5.11
C LEU A 87 8.77 -6.71 3.82
N THR A 88 8.02 -7.79 3.89
CA THR A 88 7.64 -8.57 2.71
C THR A 88 6.19 -8.23 2.36
N PRO A 89 5.93 -7.61 1.20
CA PRO A 89 4.54 -7.40 0.77
C PRO A 89 3.84 -8.76 0.62
N ALA A 90 2.58 -8.82 1.01
CA ALA A 90 1.76 -9.99 0.71
C ALA A 90 1.62 -10.08 -0.82
N TYR A 91 1.83 -11.28 -1.37
CA TYR A 91 1.63 -11.55 -2.78
C TYR A 91 0.27 -12.24 -2.95
N ASP A 92 -0.64 -11.60 -3.69
CA ASP A 92 -1.93 -12.16 -4.07
C ASP A 92 -1.94 -12.46 -5.57
N THR A 93 -2.00 -13.74 -5.93
CA THR A 93 -2.04 -14.17 -7.34
C THR A 93 -3.26 -13.66 -8.12
N HIS A 94 -4.34 -13.26 -7.46
CA HIS A 94 -5.53 -12.73 -8.14
C HIS A 94 -5.38 -11.26 -8.55
N VAL A 95 -4.47 -10.53 -7.91
CA VAL A 95 -4.27 -9.09 -8.12
C VAL A 95 -2.90 -8.79 -8.72
N ASP A 96 -1.86 -9.42 -8.18
CA ASP A 96 -0.47 -9.13 -8.51
C ASP A 96 0.04 -9.91 -9.73
N LEU A 97 -0.63 -11.01 -10.08
CA LEU A 97 -0.32 -11.71 -11.33
C LEU A 97 -1.10 -11.05 -12.48
N PRO A 98 -0.41 -10.49 -13.49
CA PRO A 98 -1.11 -9.93 -14.63
C PRO A 98 -1.89 -11.03 -15.36
N CYS A 99 -3.10 -10.72 -15.83
CA CYS A 99 -3.86 -11.61 -16.68
C CYS A 99 -3.10 -11.84 -18.00
N VAL A 100 -2.56 -13.05 -18.18
CA VAL A 100 -1.85 -13.44 -19.39
C VAL A 100 -2.82 -14.06 -20.39
N HIS A 101 -2.81 -13.52 -21.62
CA HIS A 101 -3.62 -14.03 -22.72
C HIS A 101 -2.77 -14.96 -23.60
N PRO A 102 -3.36 -15.99 -24.22
CA PRO A 102 -2.64 -16.81 -25.18
C PRO A 102 -2.03 -15.94 -26.29
N ILE A 103 -0.75 -16.15 -26.59
CA ILE A 103 -0.04 -15.49 -27.68
C ILE A 103 0.42 -16.52 -28.71
N ILE A 104 0.42 -16.12 -29.98
CA ILE A 104 0.88 -16.96 -31.07
C ILE A 104 2.39 -16.81 -31.20
N GLY A 105 3.11 -17.93 -31.30
CA GLY A 105 4.52 -17.97 -31.61
C GLY A 105 4.81 -18.94 -32.75
N VAL A 106 6.00 -18.83 -33.33
CA VAL A 106 6.45 -19.67 -34.45
C VAL A 106 7.37 -20.75 -33.91
N VAL A 107 7.11 -22.01 -34.26
CA VAL A 107 8.00 -23.13 -33.89
C VAL A 107 9.32 -22.98 -34.63
N VAL A 108 10.43 -23.08 -33.91
CA VAL A 108 11.79 -22.92 -34.47
C VAL A 108 12.64 -24.17 -34.21
N THR A 109 13.52 -24.44 -35.16
CA THR A 109 14.46 -25.57 -35.14
C THR A 109 15.90 -25.06 -35.28
N PRO A 110 16.90 -25.88 -34.92
CA PRO A 110 18.29 -25.63 -35.29
C PRO A 110 18.47 -25.61 -36.82
N ASP A 111 19.53 -24.95 -37.29
CA ASP A 111 19.87 -24.89 -38.71
C ASP A 111 20.04 -26.29 -39.30
N GLY A 112 19.32 -26.56 -40.39
CA GLY A 112 19.38 -27.85 -41.10
C GLY A 112 18.44 -28.93 -40.57
N GLU A 113 17.66 -28.65 -39.52
CA GLU A 113 16.66 -29.58 -38.99
C GLU A 113 15.23 -29.09 -39.27
N GLU A 114 14.37 -29.98 -39.78
CA GLU A 114 12.97 -29.66 -40.07
C GLU A 114 12.05 -29.85 -38.85
N VAL A 115 12.42 -30.77 -37.95
CA VAL A 115 11.67 -31.06 -36.71
C VAL A 115 12.66 -31.24 -35.56
N PHE A 116 12.51 -30.45 -34.50
CA PHE A 116 13.31 -30.56 -33.27
C PHE A 116 12.41 -30.59 -32.02
N CYS A 117 12.55 -31.65 -31.24
CA CYS A 117 11.94 -31.80 -29.92
C CYS A 117 13.00 -32.32 -28.94
N ASN A 118 12.91 -31.92 -27.67
CA ASN A 118 13.77 -32.50 -26.64
C ASN A 118 13.29 -33.91 -26.21
N ALA A 119 14.03 -34.56 -25.31
CA ALA A 119 13.70 -35.90 -24.78
C ALA A 119 12.32 -35.98 -24.08
N PHE A 120 11.72 -34.84 -23.73
CA PHE A 120 10.40 -34.72 -23.12
C PHE A 120 9.31 -34.30 -24.14
N GLY A 121 9.64 -34.22 -25.43
CA GLY A 121 8.70 -33.82 -26.49
C GLY A 121 8.40 -32.32 -26.55
N GLN A 122 9.19 -31.48 -25.88
CA GLN A 122 8.99 -30.02 -25.89
C GLN A 122 9.65 -29.38 -27.11
N ILE A 123 8.99 -28.33 -27.62
CA ILE A 123 9.43 -27.53 -28.78
C ILE A 123 9.99 -26.18 -28.34
N LYS A 124 10.78 -25.54 -29.21
CA LYS A 124 11.17 -24.13 -29.07
C LYS A 124 10.24 -23.25 -29.90
N VAL A 125 9.84 -22.12 -29.35
CA VAL A 125 8.92 -21.18 -30.00
C VAL A 125 9.52 -19.77 -29.97
N GLN A 126 9.58 -19.11 -31.12
CA GLN A 126 9.90 -17.70 -31.25
C GLN A 126 8.61 -16.87 -31.13
N LEU A 127 8.55 -16.03 -30.09
CA LEU A 127 7.49 -15.06 -29.91
C LEU A 127 7.68 -13.90 -30.89
N GLN A 128 6.63 -13.56 -31.64
CA GLN A 128 6.68 -12.47 -32.61
C GLN A 128 6.66 -11.10 -31.88
N GLY A 129 7.46 -10.14 -32.35
CA GLY A 129 7.53 -8.79 -31.77
C GLY A 129 8.52 -8.63 -30.59
N LEU A 130 9.15 -9.71 -30.14
CA LEU A 130 10.38 -9.65 -29.34
C LEU A 130 11.55 -9.55 -30.32
N ASP A 131 11.91 -8.33 -30.70
CA ASP A 131 13.04 -8.09 -31.60
C ASP A 131 14.35 -8.35 -30.83
N PRO A 132 15.15 -9.36 -31.20
CA PRO A 132 16.44 -9.59 -30.57
C PRO A 132 17.40 -8.49 -31.04
N LYS A 133 17.82 -7.61 -30.11
CA LYS A 133 18.96 -6.73 -30.34
C LYS A 133 20.27 -7.50 -30.34
#